data_AF-A0AAD4HBH1-F1
#
_entry.id   AF-A0AAD4HBH1-F1
#
_cell.length_a   1.000
_cell.length_b   1.000
_cell.length_c   1.000
_cell.angle_alpha   90.00
_cell.angle_beta   90.00
_cell.angle_gamma   90.00
#
_symmetry.space_group_name_H-M   'P 1'
#
loop_
_entity.id
_entity.type
_entity.pdbx_description
1 polymer ?
#
loop_
_entity_poly.entity_id
_entity_poly.type
_entity_poly.pdbx_seq_one_letter_code
_entity_poly.pdbx_strand_id
1 'polypeptide(L)'
;IQRPLKLAIKELQHEDIVAETLTQLTAGRTADEIRLDVTKGTLHDRSVRWVVEAYKLINKPDIVQKAFSLCKAGTTPFNLSFESLASVEARRVLRDLPQTYPEMWQSIQPHQKQADDGAEGDADTNLD
;
A
#
# COMPACT_ATOMS: atom_id res chain seq x y z
N ILE A 1 5.08 7.42 3.82
CA ILE A 1 5.75 6.23 3.25
C ILE A 1 6.27 6.42 1.83
N GLN A 2 5.53 7.09 0.93
CA GLN A 2 5.94 7.27 -0.48
C GLN A 2 7.30 7.97 -0.68
N ARG A 3 7.59 9.02 0.11
CA ARG A 3 8.87 9.77 0.02
C ARG A 3 10.09 8.87 0.34
N PRO A 4 10.14 8.17 1.49
CA PRO A 4 11.19 7.20 1.79
C PRO A 4 11.38 6.14 0.70
N LEU A 5 10.28 5.57 0.17
CA LEU A 5 10.35 4.58 -0.91
C LEU A 5 11.07 5.14 -2.15
N LYS A 6 10.66 6.33 -2.60
CA LYS A 6 11.27 6.98 -3.76
C LYS A 6 12.75 7.29 -3.56
N LEU A 7 13.13 7.68 -2.34
CA LEU A 7 14.54 7.93 -2.01
C LEU A 7 15.35 6.64 -2.09
N ALA A 8 14.88 5.56 -1.45
CA ALA A 8 15.56 4.26 -1.48
C ALA A 8 15.74 3.73 -2.92
N ILE A 9 14.72 3.87 -3.78
CA ILE A 9 14.84 3.49 -5.20
C ILE A 9 15.93 4.30 -5.90
N LYS A 10 16.02 5.62 -5.64
CA LYS A 10 17.05 6.48 -6.24
C LYS A 10 18.46 6.10 -5.78
N GLU A 11 18.62 5.76 -4.50
CA GLU A 11 19.90 5.31 -3.94
C GLU A 11 20.34 3.99 -4.59
N LEU A 12 19.44 3.01 -4.73
CA LEU A 12 19.71 1.73 -5.38
C LEU A 12 20.02 1.88 -6.87
N GLN A 13 19.32 2.79 -7.57
CA GLN A 13 19.64 3.12 -8.96
C GLN A 13 21.04 3.73 -9.08
N HIS A 14 21.40 4.63 -8.16
CA HIS A 14 22.72 5.26 -8.15
C HIS A 14 23.83 4.24 -7.87
N GLU A 15 23.61 3.33 -6.93
CA GLU A 15 24.52 2.22 -6.61
C GLU A 15 24.84 1.38 -7.85
N ASP A 16 23.83 1.04 -8.67
CA ASP A 16 24.03 0.28 -9.91
C ASP A 16 24.88 1.04 -10.93
N ILE A 17 24.63 2.34 -11.10
CA ILE A 17 25.39 3.18 -12.02
C ILE A 17 26.86 3.22 -11.58
N VAL A 18 27.10 3.40 -10.28
CA VAL A 18 28.46 3.43 -9.72
C VAL A 18 29.13 2.07 -9.86
N ALA A 19 28.46 0.98 -9.50
CA ALA A 19 29.01 -0.37 -9.57
C ALA A 19 29.37 -0.76 -11.01
N GLU A 20 28.50 -0.45 -11.97
CA GLU A 20 28.77 -0.70 -13.39
C GLU A 20 29.93 0.13 -13.91
N THR A 21 29.95 1.43 -13.59
CA THR A 21 31.04 2.34 -13.98
C THR A 21 32.37 1.87 -13.42
N LEU A 22 32.41 1.50 -12.14
CA LEU A 22 33.61 0.96 -11.49
C LEU A 22 34.07 -0.35 -12.14
N THR A 23 33.13 -1.25 -12.46
CA THR A 23 33.45 -2.49 -13.17
C THR A 23 34.13 -2.21 -14.51
N GLN A 24 33.61 -1.26 -15.28
CA GLN A 24 34.20 -0.86 -16.57
C GLN A 24 35.59 -0.21 -16.43
N LEU A 25 35.77 0.65 -15.42
CA LEU A 25 37.06 1.27 -15.11
C LEU A 25 38.11 0.23 -14.69
N THR A 26 37.73 -0.71 -13.82
CA THR A 26 38.64 -1.80 -13.39
C THR A 26 39.02 -2.75 -14.52
N ALA A 27 38.18 -2.87 -15.55
CA ALA A 27 38.47 -3.61 -16.76
C ALA A 27 39.41 -2.86 -17.74
N GLY A 28 39.90 -1.67 -17.37
CA GLY A 28 40.85 -0.88 -18.15
C GLY A 28 40.21 0.04 -19.20
N ARG A 29 38.89 0.24 -19.17
CA ARG A 29 38.25 1.24 -20.05
C ARG A 29 38.60 2.64 -19.59
N THR A 30 38.81 3.53 -20.55
CA THR A 30 38.98 4.95 -20.27
C THR A 30 37.63 5.60 -19.94
N ALA A 31 37.64 6.72 -19.22
CA ALA A 31 36.41 7.39 -18.78
C ALA A 31 35.49 7.78 -19.94
N ASP A 32 36.07 8.14 -21.10
CA ASP A 32 35.33 8.54 -22.30
C ASP A 32 34.63 7.37 -23.02
N GLU A 33 35.04 6.13 -22.73
CA GLU A 33 34.50 4.91 -23.35
C GLU A 33 33.42 4.23 -22.50
N ILE A 34 33.16 4.73 -21.30
CA ILE A 34 32.17 4.15 -20.39
C ILE A 34 30.77 4.36 -20.97
N ARG A 35 30.05 3.26 -21.15
CA ARG A 35 28.63 3.28 -21.54
C ARG A 35 27.86 2.37 -20.63
N LEU A 36 26.85 2.93 -19.97
CA LEU A 36 25.95 2.18 -19.12
C LEU A 36 25.03 1.30 -19.97
N ASP A 37 24.81 0.08 -19.52
CA ASP A 37 23.84 -0.85 -20.11
C ASP A 37 22.42 -0.38 -19.78
N VAL A 38 21.81 0.23 -20.79
CA VAL A 38 20.42 0.70 -20.77
C VAL A 38 19.51 -0.19 -21.62
N THR A 39 19.94 -1.42 -21.93
CA THR A 39 19.08 -2.36 -22.65
C THR A 39 17.83 -2.67 -21.85
N LYS A 40 16.72 -2.94 -22.55
CA LYS A 40 15.42 -3.20 -21.92
C LYS A 40 15.48 -4.35 -20.91
N GLY A 41 16.22 -5.42 -21.23
CA GLY A 41 16.38 -6.57 -20.33
C GLY A 41 17.05 -6.16 -19.01
N THR A 42 18.21 -5.49 -19.11
CA THR A 42 18.94 -5.03 -17.93
C THR A 42 18.14 -4.03 -17.08
N LEU A 43 17.46 -3.07 -17.71
CA LEU A 43 16.61 -2.11 -16.99
C LEU A 43 15.41 -2.79 -16.33
N HIS A 44 14.81 -3.80 -16.97
CA HIS A 44 13.71 -4.55 -16.39
C HIS A 44 14.16 -5.27 -15.12
N ASP A 45 15.26 -6.01 -15.17
CA ASP A 45 15.77 -6.76 -14.01
C ASP A 45 16.21 -5.84 -12.86
N ARG A 46 16.92 -4.74 -13.19
CA ARG A 46 17.32 -3.73 -12.20
C ARG A 46 16.11 -3.05 -11.55
N SER A 47 15.12 -2.62 -12.35
CA SER A 47 13.96 -1.90 -11.83
C SER A 47 13.13 -2.72 -10.85
N VAL A 48 12.91 -4.02 -11.14
CA VAL A 48 12.21 -4.92 -10.22
C VAL A 48 13.01 -5.09 -8.94
N ARG A 49 14.33 -5.28 -9.03
CA ARG A 49 15.19 -5.35 -7.85
C ARG A 49 15.13 -4.08 -7.02
N TRP A 50 15.18 -2.89 -7.63
CA TRP A 50 15.09 -1.62 -6.90
C TRP A 50 13.80 -1.51 -6.09
N VAL A 51 12.66 -1.91 -6.66
CA VAL A 51 11.37 -1.87 -5.96
C VAL A 51 11.33 -2.87 -4.80
N VAL A 52 11.81 -4.10 -5.02
CA VAL A 52 11.81 -5.15 -4.00
C VAL A 52 12.74 -4.79 -2.84
N GLU A 53 13.96 -4.35 -3.13
CA GLU A 53 14.92 -3.97 -2.09
C GLU A 53 14.49 -2.69 -1.36
N ALA A 54 13.98 -1.69 -2.08
CA ALA A 54 13.43 -0.49 -1.46
C ALA A 54 12.26 -0.82 -0.53
N TYR A 55 11.38 -1.76 -0.92
CA TYR A 55 10.32 -2.26 -0.05
C TYR A 55 10.88 -2.87 1.23
N LYS A 56 11.87 -3.78 1.14
CA LYS A 56 12.50 -4.38 2.32
C LYS A 56 13.11 -3.33 3.26
N LEU A 57 13.74 -2.30 2.70
CA LEU A 57 14.36 -1.23 3.48
C LEU A 57 13.34 -0.37 4.24
N ILE A 58 12.17 -0.11 3.65
CA ILE A 58 11.13 0.73 4.27
C ILE A 58 10.10 -0.06 5.09
N ASN A 59 9.99 -1.38 4.86
CA ASN A 59 9.03 -2.25 5.54
C ASN A 59 9.52 -2.61 6.95
N LYS A 60 9.82 -1.57 7.72
CA LYS A 60 10.19 -1.67 9.12
C LYS A 60 9.00 -1.20 9.97
N PRO A 61 8.62 -1.93 11.03
CA PRO A 61 7.41 -1.63 11.80
C PRO A 61 7.34 -0.19 12.30
N ASP A 62 8.48 0.35 12.74
CA ASP A 62 8.65 1.72 13.22
C ASP A 62 8.30 2.76 12.14
N ILE A 63 8.82 2.58 10.92
CA ILE A 63 8.56 3.48 9.78
C ILE A 63 7.09 3.42 9.38
N VAL A 64 6.52 2.21 9.32
CA VAL A 64 5.12 2.00 8.93
C VAL A 64 4.18 2.61 9.97
N GLN A 65 4.37 2.31 11.25
CA GLN A 65 3.57 2.89 12.34
C GLN A 65 3.67 4.41 12.36
N LYS A 66 4.89 4.95 12.21
CA LYS A 66 5.10 6.39 12.14
C LYS A 66 4.35 7.01 10.96
N ALA A 67 4.37 6.38 9.79
CA ALA A 67 3.65 6.88 8.63
C ALA A 67 2.14 7.03 8.89
N PHE A 68 1.51 6.03 9.51
CA PHE A 68 0.09 6.09 9.86
C PHE A 68 -0.21 7.10 10.97
N SER A 69 0.67 7.25 11.95
CA SER A 69 0.52 8.27 13.01
C SER A 69 0.51 9.71 12.47
N LEU A 70 1.18 9.95 11.34
CA LEU A 70 1.26 11.26 10.70
C LEU A 70 0.07 11.53 9.75
N CYS A 71 -0.73 10.51 9.43
CA CYS A 71 -1.89 10.64 8.56
C CYS A 71 -3.15 10.96 9.38
N LYS A 72 -3.69 12.17 9.24
CA LYS A 72 -4.95 12.57 9.88
C LYS A 72 -6.14 12.37 8.95
N ALA A 73 -7.26 11.88 9.50
CA ALA A 73 -8.52 11.76 8.77
C ALA A 73 -9.33 13.05 8.92
N GLY A 74 -9.25 13.93 7.92
CA GLY A 74 -9.98 15.19 7.90
C GLY A 74 -9.62 16.12 9.06
N THR A 75 -10.64 16.77 9.64
CA THR A 75 -10.51 17.70 10.77
C THR A 75 -10.58 17.01 12.14
N THR A 76 -10.68 15.68 12.17
CA THR A 76 -10.80 14.93 13.42
C THR A 76 -9.49 14.95 14.22
N PRO A 77 -9.55 14.80 15.55
CA PRO A 77 -8.34 14.67 16.37
C PRO A 77 -7.64 13.32 16.16
N PHE A 78 -8.25 12.37 15.45
CA PHE A 78 -7.72 11.02 15.24
C PHE A 78 -6.79 10.95 14.03
N ASN A 79 -5.76 10.13 14.15
CA ASN A 79 -4.91 9.74 13.02
C ASN A 79 -5.21 8.31 12.59
N LEU A 80 -4.61 7.86 11.49
CA LEU A 80 -4.86 6.55 10.90
C LEU A 80 -4.01 5.43 11.53
N SER A 81 -3.28 5.69 12.62
CA SER A 81 -2.59 4.63 13.35
C SER A 81 -3.58 3.72 14.05
N PHE A 82 -3.21 2.45 14.19
CA PHE A 82 -4.00 1.48 14.95
C PHE A 82 -4.23 1.96 16.39
N GLU A 83 -3.21 2.53 17.04
CA GLU A 83 -3.33 3.06 18.40
C GLU A 83 -4.37 4.18 18.52
N SER A 84 -4.44 5.08 17.53
CA SER A 84 -5.42 6.16 17.52
C SER A 84 -6.84 5.64 17.28
N LEU A 85 -7.02 4.73 16.32
CA LEU A 85 -8.33 4.17 15.96
C LEU A 85 -8.85 3.16 16.99
N ALA A 86 -7.96 2.44 17.66
CA ALA A 86 -8.27 1.50 18.74
C ALA A 86 -8.18 2.16 20.13
N SER A 87 -8.11 3.49 20.20
CA SER A 87 -8.11 4.23 21.47
C SER A 87 -9.47 4.13 22.17
N VAL A 88 -9.49 4.40 23.48
CA VAL A 88 -10.74 4.42 24.25
C VAL A 88 -11.64 5.56 23.78
N GLU A 89 -11.03 6.67 23.40
CA GLU A 89 -11.66 7.89 22.90
C GLU A 89 -12.35 7.60 21.56
N ALA A 90 -11.65 6.98 20.61
CA ALA A 90 -12.23 6.57 19.33
C ALA A 90 -13.40 5.61 19.52
N ARG A 91 -13.27 4.63 20.42
CA ARG A 91 -14.37 3.70 20.76
C ARG A 91 -15.56 4.39 21.42
N ARG A 92 -15.33 5.46 22.20
CA ARG A 92 -16.42 6.25 22.78
C ARG A 92 -17.17 7.01 21.70
N VAL A 93 -16.45 7.66 20.78
CA VAL A 93 -17.07 8.34 19.63
C VAL A 93 -17.92 7.38 18.80
N LEU A 94 -17.43 6.16 18.54
CA LEU A 94 -18.21 5.15 17.82
C LEU A 94 -19.46 4.69 18.59
N ARG A 95 -19.39 4.60 19.92
CA ARG A 95 -20.53 4.24 20.78
C ARG A 95 -21.62 5.31 20.77
N ASP A 96 -21.22 6.57 20.73
CA ASP A 96 -22.12 7.73 20.77
C ASP A 96 -22.58 8.16 19.36
N LEU A 97 -22.11 7.46 18.32
CA LEU A 97 -22.42 7.71 16.91
C LEU A 97 -23.93 7.65 16.59
N PRO A 98 -24.72 6.69 17.13
CA PRO A 98 -26.16 6.65 16.89
C PRO A 98 -26.90 7.92 17.37
N GLN A 99 -26.41 8.55 18.44
CA GLN A 99 -27.02 9.74 19.03
C GLN A 99 -26.50 11.03 18.38
N THR A 100 -25.22 11.06 18.00
CA THR A 100 -24.56 12.26 17.46
C THR A 100 -24.74 12.41 15.95
N TYR A 101 -24.69 11.31 15.20
CA TYR A 101 -24.80 11.28 13.74
C TYR A 101 -25.66 10.08 13.28
N PRO A 102 -26.98 10.13 13.48
CA PRO A 102 -27.88 9.01 13.20
C PRO A 102 -27.91 8.59 11.72
N GLU A 103 -27.77 9.53 10.79
CA GLU A 103 -27.69 9.24 9.35
C GLU A 103 -26.41 8.46 8.99
N MET A 104 -25.27 8.86 9.56
CA MET A 104 -24.01 8.14 9.39
C MET A 104 -24.10 6.75 10.00
N TRP A 105 -24.73 6.62 11.17
CA TRP A 105 -24.97 5.32 11.80
C TRP A 105 -25.79 4.38 10.91
N GLN A 106 -26.84 4.89 10.25
CA GLN A 106 -27.64 4.10 9.31
C GLN A 106 -26.84 3.64 8.08
N SER A 107 -25.94 4.48 7.56
CA SER A 107 -25.14 4.14 6.37
C SER A 107 -24.03 3.11 6.65
N ILE A 108 -23.45 3.10 7.85
CA ILE A 108 -22.41 2.14 8.23
C ILE A 108 -22.96 0.82 8.76
N GLN A 109 -24.27 0.73 9.03
CA GLN A 109 -24.88 -0.54 9.35
C GLN A 109 -24.69 -1.49 8.16
N PRO A 110 -24.27 -2.74 8.41
CA PRO A 110 -24.17 -3.72 7.34
C PRO A 110 -25.56 -3.84 6.70
N HIS A 111 -25.65 -3.48 5.42
CA HIS A 111 -26.84 -3.76 4.63
C HIS A 111 -26.95 -5.28 4.62
N GLN A 112 -27.86 -5.82 5.41
CA GLN A 112 -28.19 -7.24 5.34
C GLN A 112 -28.59 -7.49 3.89
N LYS A 113 -27.74 -8.22 3.17
CA LYS A 113 -28.10 -8.85 1.90
C LYS A 113 -29.46 -9.50 2.15
N GLN A 114 -30.52 -8.98 1.54
CA GLN A 114 -31.78 -9.67 1.48
C GLN A 114 -31.46 -11.07 0.94
N ALA A 115 -31.78 -12.09 1.73
CA ALA A 115 -31.89 -13.43 1.21
C ALA A 115 -32.95 -13.32 0.12
N ASP A 116 -32.49 -13.40 -1.13
CA ASP A 116 -33.34 -13.67 -2.27
C ASP A 116 -33.89 -15.08 -1.99
N ASP A 117 -35.07 -15.14 -1.39
CA ASP A 117 -35.86 -16.35 -1.29
C ASP A 117 -36.10 -16.79 -2.73
N GLY A 118 -35.26 -17.72 -3.19
CA GLY A 118 -35.52 -18.52 -4.37
C GLY A 118 -36.84 -19.24 -4.14
N ALA A 119 -37.92 -18.66 -4.64
CA ALA A 119 -39.17 -19.35 -4.83
C ALA A 119 -38.97 -20.38 -5.95
N GLU A 120 -38.40 -21.53 -5.58
CA GLU A 120 -38.54 -22.80 -6.29
C GLU A 120 -40.03 -23.16 -6.27
N GLY A 121 -40.74 -22.77 -7.33
CA GLY A 121 -42.08 -23.26 -7.63
C GLY A 121 -41.98 -24.53 -8.45
N ASP A 122 -41.81 -25.67 -7.77
CA ASP A 122 -42.15 -26.99 -8.31
C ASP A 122 -43.68 -27.14 -8.34
N ALA A 123 -44.26 -27.13 -9.54
CA ALA A 123 -45.60 -27.62 -9.92
C ALA A 123 -45.61 -27.67 -11.47
N ASP A 124 -45.91 -28.74 -12.20
CA ASP A 124 -46.65 -29.97 -11.92
C ASP A 124 -46.17 -31.07 -12.86
N THR A 125 -45.99 -32.28 -12.32
CA THR A 125 -46.26 -33.53 -13.02
C THR A 125 -47.76 -33.60 -13.34
N ASN A 126 -48.12 -33.76 -14.62
CA ASN A 126 -49.34 -34.49 -14.98
C ASN A 126 -49.09 -35.39 -16.18
N LEU A 127 -49.30 -36.69 -15.93
CA LEU A 127 -49.59 -37.72 -16.92
C LEU A 127 -50.86 -37.32 -17.69
N ASP A 128 -50.79 -37.37 -19.03
CA ASP A 128 -51.50 -38.35 -19.87
C ASP A 128 -51.00 -38.25 -21.32
#